data_AF-A0A382VT00-F1
#
_entry.id   AF-A0A382VT00-F1
#
_cell.length_a   1.000
_cell.length_b   1.000
_cell.length_c   1.000
_cell.angle_alpha   90.00
_cell.angle_beta   90.00
_cell.angle_gamma   90.00
#
_symmetry.space_group_name_H-M   'P 1'
#
loop_
_entity.id
_entity.type
_entity.pdbx_description
1 polymer ?
#
loop_
_entity_poly.entity_id
_entity_poly.type
_entity_poly.pdbx_seq_one_letter_code
_entity_poly.pdbx_strand_id
1 'polypeptide(L)'
;MKLLETNIIHHGNASKLLKNTEIFPDNSIDLIITSPPYANQRKKQYPSKNEKGYVNWFLNISEQMKRILKPRGSFILNIKENVKDIE
;
A
#
# COMPACT_ATOMS: atom_id res chain seq x y z
N MET A 1 23.13 -0.67 11.05
CA MET A 1 21.85 -1.13 10.48
C MET A 1 20.94 -1.50 11.64
N LYS A 2 19.75 -0.89 11.77
CA LYS A 2 18.80 -1.23 12.84
C LYS A 2 18.25 -2.63 12.53
N LEU A 3 18.38 -3.58 13.45
CA LEU A 3 17.65 -4.85 13.32
C LEU A 3 16.16 -4.54 13.48
N LEU A 4 15.39 -4.88 12.45
CA LEU A 4 13.94 -4.88 12.56
C LEU A 4 13.51 -6.21 13.14
N GLU A 5 12.63 -6.15 14.13
CA GLU A 5 11.86 -7.33 14.50
C GLU A 5 10.99 -7.74 13.31
N THR A 6 10.96 -9.03 13.02
CA THR A 6 10.23 -9.61 11.89
C THR A 6 9.03 -10.41 12.38
N ASN A 7 8.13 -10.79 11.47
CA ASN A 7 6.92 -11.57 11.79
C ASN A 7 5.93 -10.82 12.71
N ILE A 8 5.83 -9.49 12.55
CA ILE A 8 4.92 -8.63 13.32
C ILE A 8 3.67 -8.30 12.50
N ILE A 9 2.52 -8.27 13.17
CA ILE A 9 1.27 -7.75 12.63
C ILE A 9 1.00 -6.39 13.28
N HIS A 10 0.97 -5.33 12.46
CA HIS A 10 0.55 -3.99 12.91
C HIS A 10 -0.93 -3.78 12.61
N HIS A 11 -1.74 -3.51 13.64
CA HIS A 11 -3.15 -3.16 13.49
C HIS A 11 -3.32 -1.64 13.37
N GLY A 12 -3.89 -1.16 12.26
CA GLY A 12 -4.21 0.26 12.09
C GLY A 12 -4.29 0.68 10.62
N ASN A 13 -4.37 2.00 10.40
CA ASN A 13 -4.37 2.56 9.05
C ASN A 13 -2.95 2.54 8.47
N ALA A 14 -2.76 1.76 7.40
CA ALA A 14 -1.46 1.63 6.73
C ALA A 14 -0.83 2.98 6.34
N SER A 15 -1.61 3.97 5.90
CA SER A 15 -1.07 5.28 5.51
C SER A 15 -0.49 6.07 6.68
N LYS A 16 -0.94 5.79 7.91
CA LYS A 16 -0.38 6.38 9.14
C LYS A 16 0.80 5.57 9.65
N LEU A 17 0.67 4.24 9.69
CA LEU A 17 1.71 3.35 10.18
C LEU A 17 2.99 3.44 9.34
N LEU A 18 2.84 3.47 8.00
CA LEU A 18 3.98 3.61 7.07
C LEU A 18 4.76 4.92 7.24
N LYS A 19 4.22 5.93 7.94
CA LYS A 19 4.95 7.18 8.25
C LYS A 19 5.78 7.09 9.53
N ASN A 20 5.55 6.07 10.36
CA ASN A 20 6.29 5.90 11.60
C ASN A 20 7.68 5.35 11.30
N THR A 21 8.70 6.20 11.44
CA THR A 21 10.11 5.86 11.16
C THR A 21 10.70 4.86 12.15
N GLU A 22 10.12 4.72 13.34
CA GLU A 22 10.56 3.71 14.31
C GLU A 22 10.12 2.31 13.91
N ILE A 23 8.92 2.20 13.30
CA ILE A 23 8.36 0.94 12.79
C ILE A 23 8.94 0.63 11.40
N PHE A 24 8.93 1.62 10.49
CA PHE A 24 9.42 1.49 9.13
C PHE A 24 10.47 2.58 8.80
N PRO A 25 11.74 2.32 9.12
CA PRO A 25 12.86 3.17 8.72
C PRO A 25 13.01 3.25 7.20
N ASP A 26 13.71 4.27 6.72
CA ASP A 26 14.09 4.41 5.31
C ASP A 26 14.93 3.22 4.86
N ASN A 27 14.76 2.79 3.60
CA ASN A 27 15.57 1.73 2.98
C ASN A 27 15.70 0.45 3.85
N SER A 28 14.61 0.02 4.47
CA SER A 28 14.61 -1.10 5.43
C SER A 28 13.91 -2.36 4.92
N ILE A 29 13.06 -2.23 3.89
CA ILE A 29 12.27 -3.34 3.33
C ILE A 29 12.82 -3.78 1.98
N ASP A 30 12.98 -5.10 1.79
CA ASP A 30 13.43 -5.69 0.52
C ASP A 30 12.29 -5.95 -0.46
N LEU A 31 11.08 -6.28 0.03
CA LEU A 31 9.94 -6.63 -0.80
C LEU A 31 8.64 -6.12 -0.18
N ILE A 32 7.82 -5.45 -0.99
CA ILE A 32 6.47 -5.05 -0.64
C ILE A 32 5.50 -5.77 -1.58
N ILE A 33 4.52 -6.48 -1.03
CA ILE A 33 3.41 -7.09 -1.78
C ILE A 33 2.11 -6.49 -1.24
N THR A 34 1.26 -5.98 -2.13
CA THR A 34 0.00 -5.38 -1.70
C THR A 34 -1.13 -5.55 -2.72
N SER A 35 -2.36 -5.67 -2.22
CA SER A 35 -3.61 -5.70 -3.00
C SER A 35 -4.61 -4.70 -2.42
N PRO A 36 -4.42 -3.38 -2.66
CA PRO A 36 -5.33 -2.34 -2.16
C PRO A 36 -6.78 -2.59 -2.62
N PRO A 37 -7.80 -2.10 -1.88
CA PRO A 37 -9.20 -2.30 -2.26
C PRO A 37 -9.50 -1.65 -3.62
N TYR A 38 -9.75 -2.48 -4.63
CA TYR A 38 -9.98 -2.03 -6.00
C TYR A 38 -11.11 -1.00 -6.09
N ALA A 39 -10.88 0.06 -6.87
CA ALA A 39 -11.81 1.17 -7.00
C ALA A 39 -13.22 0.67 -7.38
N ASN A 40 -14.23 1.11 -6.64
CA ASN A 40 -15.64 0.74 -6.84
C ASN A 40 -16.01 -0.76 -6.81
N GLN A 41 -15.08 -1.69 -6.66
CA GLN A 41 -15.36 -3.14 -6.77
C GLN A 41 -15.70 -3.82 -5.43
N ARG A 42 -15.51 -3.14 -4.29
CA ARG A 42 -15.74 -3.71 -2.95
C ARG A 42 -16.60 -2.85 -2.02
N LYS A 43 -17.51 -2.05 -2.58
CA LYS A 43 -18.38 -1.12 -1.81
C LYS A 43 -19.16 -1.79 -0.66
N LYS A 44 -19.50 -3.08 -0.77
CA LYS A 44 -20.21 -3.85 0.27
C LYS A 44 -19.31 -4.30 1.43
N GLN A 45 -17.99 -4.32 1.27
CA GLN A 45 -17.06 -4.90 2.25
C GLN A 45 -16.12 -3.84 2.86
N TYR A 46 -15.74 -2.80 2.11
CA TYR A 46 -14.88 -1.71 2.58
C TYR A 46 -15.19 -0.39 1.85
N PRO A 47 -14.86 0.78 2.42
CA PRO A 47 -14.95 2.05 1.71
C PRO A 47 -13.96 2.09 0.53
N SER A 48 -14.41 1.71 -0.66
CA SER A 48 -13.62 1.83 -1.88
C SER A 48 -13.65 3.27 -2.38
N LYS A 49 -12.49 3.86 -2.67
CA LYS A 49 -12.41 5.16 -3.35
C LYS A 49 -13.02 5.03 -4.76
N ASN A 50 -13.64 6.10 -5.22
CA ASN A 50 -14.07 6.19 -6.61
C ASN A 50 -12.84 6.20 -7.53
N GLU A 51 -13.01 5.77 -8.78
CA GLU A 51 -11.93 5.72 -9.78
C GLU A 51 -11.18 7.06 -9.89
N LYS A 52 -11.90 8.19 -9.88
CA LYS A 52 -11.33 9.54 -9.95
C LYS A 52 -10.39 9.90 -8.78
N GLY A 53 -10.63 9.35 -7.58
CA GLY A 53 -9.84 9.64 -6.38
C GLY A 53 -8.85 8.53 -5.98
N TYR A 54 -8.91 7.39 -6.66
CA TYR A 54 -8.16 6.19 -6.29
C TYR A 54 -6.65 6.41 -6.43
N VAL A 55 -6.21 6.95 -7.57
CA VAL A 55 -4.78 7.20 -7.84
C VAL A 55 -4.20 8.14 -6.79
N ASN A 56 -4.84 9.29 -6.55
CA ASN A 56 -4.37 10.27 -5.55
C ASN A 56 -4.34 9.67 -4.13
N TRP A 57 -5.35 8.88 -3.77
CA TRP A 57 -5.36 8.18 -2.48
C TRP A 57 -4.19 7.19 -2.37
N PHE A 58 -3.94 6.39 -3.41
CA PHE A 58 -2.88 5.39 -3.40
C PHE A 58 -1.49 6.00 -3.46
N LEU A 59 -1.31 7.11 -4.20
CA LEU A 59 -0.02 7.81 -4.31
C LEU A 59 0.53 8.20 -2.94
N ASN A 60 -0.33 8.72 -2.05
CA ASN A 60 0.03 9.07 -0.66
C ASN A 60 0.57 7.88 0.15
N ILE A 61 0.12 6.66 -0.18
CA ILE A 61 0.58 5.42 0.48
C ILE A 61 1.87 4.96 -0.18
N SER A 62 1.90 4.94 -1.52
CA SER A 62 3.06 4.48 -2.29
C SER A 62 4.31 5.33 -2.09
N GLU A 63 4.15 6.62 -1.75
CA GLU A 63 5.27 7.49 -1.40
C GLU A 63 6.04 6.95 -0.18
N GLN A 64 5.31 6.52 0.85
CA GLN A 64 5.92 5.92 2.03
C GLN A 64 6.46 4.52 1.75
N MET A 65 5.78 3.74 0.90
CA MET A 65 6.31 2.44 0.42
C MET A 65 7.66 2.63 -0.28
N LYS A 66 7.79 3.65 -1.14
CA LYS A 66 9.05 3.98 -1.81
C LYS A 66 10.14 4.40 -0.82
N ARG A 67 9.82 5.21 0.20
CA ARG A 67 10.77 5.63 1.24
C ARG A 67 11.38 4.44 1.99
N ILE A 68 10.54 3.48 2.37
CA ILE A 68 10.97 2.35 3.20
C ILE A 68 11.60 1.22 2.37
N LEU A 69 11.33 1.18 1.07
CA LEU A 69 11.91 0.19 0.16
C LEU A 69 13.40 0.50 -0.05
N LYS A 70 14.25 -0.52 0.04
CA LYS A 70 15.67 -0.41 -0.29
C LYS A 70 15.89 -0.02 -1.75
N PRO A 71 17.06 0.53 -2.13
CA PRO A 71 17.37 0.85 -3.53
C PRO A 71 17.28 -0.35 -4.49
N ARG A 72 17.49 -1.58 -3.98
CA ARG A 72 17.36 -2.84 -4.71
C ARG A 72 16.07 -3.62 -4.38
N GLY A 73 15.18 -3.02 -3.60
CA GLY A 73 13.95 -3.66 -3.19
C GLY A 73 12.93 -3.72 -4.33
N SER A 74 11.97 -4.62 -4.20
CA SER A 74 10.90 -4.82 -5.19
C SER A 74 9.54 -4.45 -4.63
N PHE A 75 8.67 -3.94 -5.50
CA PHE A 75 7.29 -3.62 -5.18
C PHE A 75 6.34 -4.35 -6.13
N ILE A 76 5.46 -5.17 -5.57
CA ILE A 76 4.46 -5.94 -6.29
C ILE A 76 3.07 -5.40 -5.91
N LEU A 77 2.41 -4.80 -6.90
CA LEU A 77 1.04 -4.32 -6.80
C LEU A 77 0.11 -5.29 -7.50
N ASN A 78 -0.73 -5.98 -6.73
CA ASN A 78 -1.86 -6.72 -7.27
C ASN A 78 -3.03 -5.75 -7.44
N ILE A 79 -3.39 -5.48 -8.70
CA ILE A 79 -4.55 -4.66 -9.06
C ILE A 79 -5.23 -5.27 -10.28
N LYS A 80 -6.56 -5.18 -10.33
CA LYS A 80 -7.34 -5.59 -11.49
C LYS A 80 -8.18 -4.41 -11.97
N GLU A 81 -8.34 -4.32 -13.29
CA GLU A 81 -9.26 -3.37 -13.91
C GLU A 81 -10.71 -3.64 -13.51
N ASN A 82 -11.52 -2.59 -13.60
CA ASN A 82 -12.96 -2.72 -13.47
C ASN A 82 -13.60 -2.98 -14.83
N VAL A 83 -13.68 -4.25 -15.19
CA VAL A 83 -14.42 -4.69 -16.38
C VAL A 83 -15.88 -4.36 -16.18
N LYS A 84 -16.40 -3.47 -17.03
CA LYS A 84 -17.82 -3.14 -17.13
C LYS A 84 -18.25 -3.57 -18.53
N ASP A 85 -19.42 -4.20 -18.63
CA ASP A 85 -20.06 -4.34 -19.93
C ASP A 85 -20.40 -2.92 -20.42
N ILE A 86 -19.92 -2.57 -21.61
CA ILE A 86 -20.26 -1.32 -22.27
C ILE A 86 -21.51 -1.63 -23.10
N GLU A 87 -22.66 -1.05 -22.73
CA GLU A 87 -23.86 -0.99 -23.57
C GLU A 87 -23.70 0.02 -24.70
#